data_AF-A0A9D9YHD5-F1
#
_entry.id   AF-A0A9D9YHD5-F1
#
_cell.length_a   1.000
_cell.length_b   1.000
_cell.length_c   1.000
_cell.angle_alpha   90.00
_cell.angle_beta   90.00
_cell.angle_gamma   90.00
#
_symmetry.space_group_name_H-M   'P 1'
#
loop_
_entity.id
_entity.type
_entity.pdbx_description
1 polymer ?
#
loop_
_entity_poly.entity_id
_entity_poly.type
_entity_poly.pdbx_seq_one_letter_code
_entity_poly.pdbx_strand_id
1 'polypeptide(L)' 'MLEKNEVNNKFDEINSILSKFENSEISLSDAAEQYEKAIESAKELQSYFNDLKNEIIVLNEDFTKEINEKDS' A
#
# COMPACT_ATOMS: atom_id res chain seq x y z
N MET A 1 -8.36 5.96 5.10
CA MET A 1 -8.12 5.37 3.77
C MET A 1 -7.05 6.23 3.10
N LEU A 2 -5.95 5.65 2.62
CA LEU A 2 -4.92 6.44 1.94
C LEU A 2 -5.49 7.02 0.64
N GLU A 3 -5.22 8.29 0.37
CA GLU A 3 -5.54 8.87 -0.93
C GLU A 3 -4.55 8.40 -2.01
N LYS A 4 -4.93 8.43 -3.29
CA LYS A 4 -4.05 8.05 -4.42
C LYS A 4 -2.69 8.75 -4.37
N ASN A 5 -2.69 10.03 -3.99
CA ASN A 5 -1.44 10.81 -3.85
C ASN A 5 -0.58 10.30 -2.69
N GLU A 6 -1.18 9.86 -1.58
CA GLU A 6 -0.45 9.30 -0.44
C GLU A 6 0.16 7.93 -0.76
N VAL A 7 -0.52 7.10 -1.56
CA VAL A 7 0.02 5.82 -2.06
C VAL A 7 1.28 6.05 -2.89
N ASN A 8 1.23 6.98 -3.84
CA ASN A 8 2.39 7.32 -4.68
C ASN A 8 3.54 7.87 -3.83
N ASN A 9 3.24 8.79 -2.90
CA ASN A 9 4.26 9.36 -2.01
C ASN A 9 4.98 8.28 -1.19
N LYS A 10 4.26 7.26 -0.71
CA LYS A 10 4.86 6.14 0.03
C LYS A 10 5.74 5.25 -0.84
N PHE A 11 5.34 5.00 -2.09
CA PHE A 11 6.20 4.30 -3.05
C PHE A 11 7.47 5.09 -3.35
N ASP A 12 7.34 6.40 -3.58
CA ASP A 12 8.49 7.28 -3.84
C ASP A 12 9.44 7.34 -2.64
N GLU A 13 8.90 7.35 -1.41
CA GLU A 13 9.68 7.30 -0.18
C GLU A 13 10.45 5.99 -0.04
N ILE A 14 9.81 4.84 -0.26
CA ILE A 14 10.47 3.53 -0.25
C ILE A 14 11.57 3.47 -1.33
N ASN A 15 11.28 3.89 -2.56
CA ASN A 15 12.24 3.90 -3.65
C ASN A 15 13.45 4.81 -3.35
N SER A 16 13.21 5.99 -2.77
CA SER A 16 14.26 6.91 -2.35
C SER A 16 15.18 6.29 -1.30
N ILE A 17 14.61 5.57 -0.32
CA ILE A 17 15.38 4.86 0.69
C ILE A 17 16.22 3.75 0.04
N LEU A 18 15.62 2.91 -0.81
CA LEU A 18 16.33 1.83 -1.50
C LEU A 18 17.47 2.34 -2.37
N SER A 19 17.27 3.42 -3.13
CA SER A 19 18.34 4.03 -3.93
C SER A 19 19.51 4.53 -3.07
N LYS A 20 19.25 5.09 -1.88
CA LYS A 20 20.32 5.49 -0.95
C LYS A 20 21.11 4.29 -0.44
N PHE A 21 20.46 3.15 -0.20
CA PHE A 21 21.13 1.91 0.17
C PHE A 21 21.99 1.35 -0.96
N GLU A 22 21.45 1.28 -2.18
CA GLU A 22 22.17 0.77 -3.36
C GLU A 22 23.41 1.61 -3.69
N ASN A 23 23.30 2.93 -3.54
CA ASN A 23 24.39 3.87 -3.83
C ASN A 23 25.36 4.05 -2.65
N SER A 24 25.17 3.34 -1.53
CA SER A 24 25.97 3.51 -0.31
C SER A 24 25.98 4.95 0.23
N GLU A 25 24.90 5.69 -0.01
CA GLU A 25 24.72 7.08 0.43
C GLU A 25 24.13 7.18 1.86
N ILE A 26 23.91 6.04 2.50
CA ILE A 26 23.36 5.94 3.85
C ILE A 26 24.47 5.56 4.84
N SER A 27 24.55 6.28 5.95
CA SER A 27 25.46 5.89 7.03
C SER A 27 24.92 4.65 7.73
N LEU A 28 25.79 3.82 8.31
CA LEU A 28 25.38 2.66 9.11
C LEU A 28 24.48 3.04 10.30
N SER A 29 24.66 4.24 10.85
CA SER A 29 23.82 4.81 11.91
C SER A 29 22.40 5.07 11.42
N ASP A 30 22.26 5.64 10.22
CA ASP A 30 20.96 6.06 9.67
C ASP A 30 20.27 4.92 8.90
N ALA A 31 21.02 3.89 8.53
CA ALA A 31 20.53 2.73 7.81
C ALA A 31 19.36 2.07 8.55
N ALA A 32 19.53 1.78 9.84
CA ALA A 32 18.49 1.09 10.62
C ALA A 32 17.17 1.86 10.64
N GLU A 33 17.22 3.16 10.93
CA GLU A 33 16.04 4.04 10.99
C GLU A 33 15.36 4.16 9.62
N GLN A 34 16.13 4.35 8.56
CA GLN A 34 15.58 4.46 7.20
C GLN A 34 14.96 3.13 6.74
N TYR A 35 15.56 2.00 7.10
CA TYR A 35 15.01 0.68 6.80
C TYR A 35 13.70 0.43 7.56
N GLU A 36 13.63 0.81 8.85
CA GLU A 36 12.39 0.75 9.63
C GLU A 36 11.28 1.61 9.02
N LYS A 37 11.62 2.83 8.57
CA LYS A 37 10.68 3.72 7.90
C LYS A 37 10.12 3.15 6.59
N ALA A 38 10.99 2.53 5.80
CA ALA A 38 10.57 1.84 4.57
C ALA A 38 9.63 0.65 4.88
N ILE A 39 9.93 -0.12 5.92
CA ILE A 39 9.07 -1.23 6.37
C ILE A 39 7.70 -0.72 6.82
N GLU A 40 7.66 0.37 7.59
CA GLU A 40 6.40 0.96 8.05
C GLU A 40 5.54 1.44 6.87
N SER A 41 6.15 2.17 5.94
CA SER A 41 5.48 2.61 4.71
C SER A 41 4.94 1.44 3.89
N ALA A 42 5.70 0.35 3.78
CA ALA A 42 5.27 -0.85 3.07
C ALA A 42 4.10 -1.57 3.77
N LYS A 43 4.09 -1.62 5.10
CA LYS A 43 2.97 -2.19 5.88
C LYS A 43 1.68 -1.39 5.69
N GLU A 44 1.77 -0.08 5.66
CA GLU A 44 0.60 0.78 5.44
C GLU A 44 0.04 0.61 4.02
N LEU A 45 0.90 0.52 3.01
CA LEU A 45 0.49 0.20 1.64
C LEU A 45 -0.18 -1.18 1.56
N GLN A 46 0.37 -2.19 2.24
CA GLN A 46 -0.21 -3.52 2.29
C GLN A 46 -1.61 -3.50 2.93
N SER A 47 -1.79 -2.78 4.03
CA SER A 47 -3.10 -2.62 4.68
C SER A 47 -4.09 -1.98 3.73
N TYR A 48 -3.70 -0.87 3.08
CA TYR A 48 -4.55 -0.16 2.13
C TYR A 48 -5.01 -1.06 0.96
N PHE A 49 -4.10 -1.84 0.37
CA PHE A 49 -4.48 -2.74 -0.73
C PHE A 49 -5.36 -3.91 -0.27
N ASN A 50 -5.19 -4.39 0.96
CA ASN A 50 -6.08 -5.39 1.53
C ASN A 50 -7.49 -4.83 1.75
N ASP A 51 -7.60 -3.60 2.27
CA ASP A 51 -8.88 -2.92 2.45
C ASP A 51 -9.58 -2.70 1.11
N LEU A 52 -8.86 -2.21 0.10
CA LEU A 52 -9.38 -2.03 -1.25
C LEU A 52 -9.85 -3.36 -1.88
N LYS A 53 -9.09 -4.43 -1.68
CA LYS A 53 -9.48 -5.77 -2.14
C LYS A 53 -10.79 -6.22 -1.48
N ASN A 54 -10.93 -5.99 -0.18
CA ASN A 54 -12.15 -6.33 0.56
C ASN A 54 -13.35 -5.52 0.06
N GLU A 55 -13.18 -4.22 -0.18
CA GLU A 55 -14.23 -3.36 -0.75
C GLU A 55 -14.70 -3.87 -2.12
N ILE A 56 -13.76 -4.26 -3.00
CA ILE A 56 -14.08 -4.83 -4.32
C ILE A 56 -14.88 -6.15 -4.18
N ILE A 57 -14.50 -7.02 -3.23
CA ILE A 57 -15.21 -8.28 -2.98
C ILE A 57 -16.65 -8.00 -2.54
N VAL A 58 -16.85 -7.09 -1.58
CA VAL A 58 -18.19 -6.71 -1.09
C VAL A 58 -19.04 -6.15 -2.23
N LEU A 59 -18.51 -5.19 -3.00
CA LEU A 59 -19.21 -4.64 -4.17
C LEU A 59 -19.62 -5.73 -5.17
N ASN A 60 -18.74 -6.68 -5.46
CA ASN A 60 -19.02 -7.77 -6.38
C ASN A 60 -20.10 -8.73 -5.87
N GLU A 61 -20.09 -9.04 -4.57
CA GLU A 61 -21.14 -9.84 -3.93
C GLU A 61 -22.50 -9.14 -3.98
N ASP A 62 -22.54 -7.83 -3.72
CA ASP A 62 -23.76 -7.03 -3.78
C ASP A 62 -24.35 -6.98 -5.19
N PHE A 63 -23.52 -6.75 -6.23
CA PHE A 63 -23.98 -6.80 -7.63
C PHE A 63 -24.52 -8.18 -8.00
N THR A 64 -23.89 -9.26 -7.52
CA THR A 64 -24.34 -10.62 -7.81
C THR A 64 -25.69 -10.92 -7.16
N LYS A 65 -25.93 -10.43 -5.94
CA LYS A 65 -27.23 -10.56 -5.26
C LYS A 65 -28.34 -9.78 -5.97
N GLU A 66 -28.10 -8.52 -6.33
CA GLU A 66 -29.11 -7.70 -7.02
C GLU A 66 -29.57 -8.30 -8.36
N ILE A 67 -28.67 -8.95 -9.11
CA ILE A 67 -29.02 -9.61 -10.37
C ILE A 67 -29.93 -10.82 -10.10
N ASN A 68 -29.56 -11.66 -9.13
CA ASN A 68 -30.34 -12.86 -8.80
C ASN A 68 -31.74 -12.54 -8.22
N GLU A 69 -31.88 -11.41 -7.50
CA GLU A 69 -33.17 -10.92 -6.99
C GLU A 69 -34.06 -10.29 -8.06
N LYS A 70 -33.49 -9.74 -9.14
CA LYS A 70 -34.28 -9.18 -10.26
C LYS A 70 -34.78 -10.24 -11.25
N ASP A 71 -34.10 -11.39 -11.31
CA ASP A 71 -34.44 -12.51 -12.21
C ASP A 71 -35.32 -13.59 -11.54
N SER A 72 -35.69 -13.42 -10.26
CA SER A 72 -36.60 -14.30 -9.49
C SER A 72 -38.00 -13.71 -9.34
#